data_AF-A0A0F9MQT8-F1
#
_entry.id   AF-A0A0F9MQT8-F1
#
_cell.length_a   1.000
_cell.length_b   1.000
_cell.length_c   1.000
_cell.angle_alpha   90.00
_cell.angle_beta   90.00
_cell.angle_gamma   90.00
#
_symmetry.space_group_name_H-M   'P 1'
#
loop_
_entity.id
_entity.type
_entity.pdbx_description
1 polymer ?
#
loop_
_entity_poly.entity_id
_entity_poly.type
_entity_poly.pdbx_seq_one_letter_code
_entity_poly.pdbx_strand_id
1 'polypeptide(L)'
;MEYFSIWYLIILASFSFILFNYMYFSYKEEKLNNFLGFMSLLFVYIHIAFILLLINQEFTLQSFVIPLWITVLGVPLIIVILLLLISTGIVFLNKRFFKKEFVRLSDKINQKRIQSKVKEDSLRKVNHILVFIGLLFVWYIGLLVVQISTGSSDGMLPEENNMFLLYLKLINRPNSIVDIIASLGWLYYLFFFSFYTLCLFIITIEFSRKSTFFSFPLNILPKLYLSEKEKEKYGTYLYFAIGQMFSAFISPPMIFLAILGISSISDSMTSQVGIRYGKRHILWNDKKTWEGTIAGIITTFLISFLFVGMLWALIFTVLFLLFDIFTDKPIKISDNLLIPIGCGVFYIIIRFIFNFNYYSIIFM
;
A
#
# COMPACT_ATOMS: atom_id res chain seq x y z
N MET A 1 -30.96 1.98 0.71
CA MET A 1 -31.15 1.74 -0.73
C MET A 1 -31.35 3.04 -1.53
N GLU A 2 -32.24 3.93 -1.11
CA GLU A 2 -32.59 5.15 -1.87
C GLU A 2 -31.39 6.06 -2.26
N TYR A 3 -30.29 6.00 -1.51
CA TYR A 3 -29.10 6.82 -1.77
C TYR A 3 -27.91 6.08 -2.40
N PHE A 4 -28.06 4.80 -2.79
CA PHE A 4 -26.93 4.04 -3.36
C PHE A 4 -26.33 4.75 -4.58
N SER A 5 -27.17 5.16 -5.53
CA SER A 5 -26.72 5.84 -6.75
C SER A 5 -25.96 7.13 -6.48
N ILE A 6 -26.37 7.89 -5.46
CA ILE A 6 -25.69 9.13 -5.06
C ILE A 6 -24.31 8.82 -4.50
N TRP A 7 -24.22 7.90 -3.54
CA TRP A 7 -22.94 7.50 -2.95
C TRP A 7 -22.00 6.87 -3.97
N TYR A 8 -22.53 6.02 -4.85
CA TYR A 8 -21.79 5.43 -5.95
C TYR A 8 -21.18 6.53 -6.84
N LEU A 9 -21.97 7.51 -7.26
CA LEU A 9 -21.48 8.64 -8.06
C LEU A 9 -20.43 9.49 -7.31
N ILE A 10 -20.62 9.74 -6.00
CA ILE A 10 -19.64 10.46 -5.17
C ILE A 10 -18.32 9.70 -5.14
N ILE A 11 -18.36 8.39 -4.91
CA ILE A 11 -17.18 7.52 -4.89
C ILE A 11 -16.49 7.56 -6.25
N LEU A 12 -17.24 7.39 -7.36
CA LEU A 12 -16.67 7.44 -8.70
C LEU A 12 -16.01 8.79 -9.02
N ALA A 13 -16.72 9.89 -8.74
CA ALA A 13 -16.21 11.24 -9.00
C ALA A 13 -14.93 11.51 -8.20
N SER A 14 -14.89 11.07 -6.94
CA SER A 14 -13.74 11.24 -6.07
C SER A 14 -12.53 10.45 -6.53
N PHE A 15 -12.71 9.21 -6.96
CA PHE A 15 -11.64 8.41 -7.51
C PHE A 15 -11.12 8.94 -8.85
N SER A 16 -12.00 9.40 -9.73
CA SER A 16 -11.61 10.08 -10.98
C SER A 16 -10.78 11.32 -10.68
N PHE A 17 -11.15 12.10 -9.66
CA PHE A 17 -10.35 13.23 -9.19
C PHE A 17 -8.97 12.79 -8.65
N ILE A 18 -8.90 11.72 -7.87
CA ILE A 18 -7.63 11.17 -7.37
C ILE A 18 -6.71 10.77 -8.53
N LEU A 19 -7.22 10.01 -9.50
CA LEU A 19 -6.47 9.60 -10.68
C LEU A 19 -5.98 10.79 -11.52
N PHE A 20 -6.84 11.79 -11.71
CA PHE A 20 -6.47 13.02 -12.40
C PHE A 20 -5.34 13.74 -11.68
N ASN A 21 -5.43 13.92 -10.35
CA ASN A 21 -4.38 14.57 -9.58
C ASN A 21 -3.06 13.81 -9.59
N TYR A 22 -3.12 12.48 -9.50
CA TYR A 22 -1.94 11.63 -9.63
C TYR A 22 -1.25 11.81 -10.99
N MET A 23 -2.02 11.92 -12.08
CA MET A 23 -1.41 12.15 -13.40
C MET A 23 -0.91 13.60 -13.57
N TYR A 24 -1.69 14.57 -13.11
CA TYR A 24 -1.41 15.99 -13.28
C TYR A 24 -0.10 16.41 -12.58
N PHE A 25 0.13 15.92 -11.36
CA PHE A 25 1.32 16.25 -10.57
C PHE A 25 2.50 15.29 -10.78
N SER A 26 2.36 14.34 -11.71
CA SER A 26 3.37 13.34 -11.99
C SER A 26 4.65 13.94 -12.57
N TYR A 27 5.80 13.41 -12.14
CA TYR A 27 7.09 13.87 -12.64
C TYR A 27 7.44 13.18 -13.96
N LYS A 28 7.49 13.96 -15.05
CA LYS A 28 7.53 13.43 -16.43
C LYS A 28 8.70 12.50 -16.74
N GLU A 29 9.83 12.63 -16.04
CA GLU A 29 10.99 11.76 -16.28
C GLU A 29 10.78 10.32 -15.74
N GLU A 30 9.89 10.13 -14.77
CA GLU A 30 9.59 8.83 -14.18
C GLU A 30 8.41 8.13 -14.85
N LYS A 31 8.46 8.07 -16.20
CA LYS A 31 7.36 7.53 -17.03
C LYS A 31 6.86 6.16 -16.57
N LEU A 32 7.77 5.24 -16.26
CA LEU A 32 7.41 3.87 -15.86
C LEU A 32 6.75 3.83 -14.48
N ASN A 33 7.27 4.56 -13.49
CA ASN A 33 6.64 4.66 -12.16
C ASN A 33 5.24 5.27 -12.25
N ASN A 34 5.10 6.36 -13.00
CA ASN A 34 3.81 7.04 -13.14
C ASN A 34 2.81 6.14 -13.86
N PHE A 35 3.23 5.47 -14.93
CA PHE A 35 2.37 4.53 -15.65
C PHE A 35 1.92 3.40 -14.75
N LEU A 36 2.86 2.73 -14.08
CA LEU A 36 2.55 1.55 -13.26
C LEU A 36 1.74 1.92 -12.02
N GLY A 37 2.01 3.07 -11.39
CA GLY A 37 1.23 3.57 -10.26
C GLY A 37 -0.18 3.99 -10.66
N PHE A 38 -0.34 4.68 -11.81
CA PHE A 38 -1.65 5.01 -12.35
C PHE A 38 -2.46 3.76 -12.69
N MET A 39 -1.86 2.79 -13.38
CA MET A 39 -2.54 1.54 -13.74
C MET A 39 -2.96 0.74 -12.51
N SER A 40 -2.14 0.75 -11.45
CA SER A 40 -2.47 0.09 -10.19
C SER A 40 -3.67 0.75 -9.50
N LEU A 41 -3.68 2.09 -9.42
CA LEU A 41 -4.81 2.85 -8.87
C LEU A 41 -6.09 2.65 -9.69
N LEU A 42 -5.97 2.74 -11.02
CA LEU A 42 -7.09 2.55 -11.93
C LEU A 42 -7.67 1.14 -11.83
N PHE A 43 -6.81 0.12 -11.78
CA PHE A 43 -7.22 -1.27 -11.63
C PHE A 43 -8.04 -1.46 -10.36
N VAL A 44 -7.51 -1.06 -9.19
CA VAL A 44 -8.23 -1.20 -7.92
C VAL A 44 -9.56 -0.45 -7.96
N TYR A 45 -9.57 0.77 -8.49
CA TYR A 45 -10.78 1.57 -8.59
C TYR A 45 -11.85 0.92 -9.48
N ILE A 46 -11.52 0.50 -10.71
CA ILE A 46 -12.48 -0.16 -11.61
C ILE A 46 -13.13 -1.37 -10.92
N HIS A 47 -12.34 -2.14 -10.16
CA HIS A 47 -12.88 -3.30 -9.47
C HIS A 47 -13.74 -2.92 -8.26
N ILE A 48 -13.40 -1.88 -7.47
CA ILE A 48 -14.29 -1.38 -6.42
C ILE A 48 -15.64 -0.96 -7.02
N ALA A 49 -15.62 -0.19 -8.11
CA ALA A 49 -16.83 0.24 -8.79
C ALA A 49 -17.67 -0.95 -9.26
N PHE A 50 -17.03 -1.93 -9.90
CA PHE A 50 -17.69 -3.14 -10.37
C PHE A 50 -18.28 -3.97 -9.23
N ILE A 51 -17.53 -4.19 -8.14
CA ILE A 51 -17.99 -4.92 -6.96
C ILE A 51 -19.19 -4.21 -6.32
N LEU A 52 -19.16 -2.88 -6.17
CA LEU A 52 -20.30 -2.14 -5.62
C LEU A 52 -21.58 -2.31 -6.45
N LEU A 53 -21.46 -2.31 -7.78
CA LEU A 53 -22.60 -2.56 -8.66
C LEU A 53 -23.17 -3.97 -8.47
N LEU A 54 -22.30 -4.98 -8.37
CA LEU A 54 -22.71 -6.37 -8.14
C LEU A 54 -23.36 -6.56 -6.77
N ILE A 55 -22.80 -5.98 -5.71
CA ILE A 55 -23.41 -6.01 -4.37
C ILE A 55 -24.80 -5.37 -4.41
N ASN A 56 -24.98 -4.28 -5.16
CA ASN A 56 -26.28 -3.64 -5.30
C ASN A 56 -27.32 -4.47 -6.05
N GLN A 57 -26.92 -5.44 -6.86
CA GLN A 57 -27.86 -6.37 -7.51
C GLN A 57 -28.39 -7.43 -6.53
N GLU A 58 -27.65 -7.75 -5.48
CA GLU A 58 -28.02 -8.78 -4.51
C GLU A 58 -28.79 -8.24 -3.31
N PHE A 59 -30.10 -8.55 -3.23
CA PHE A 59 -30.98 -8.08 -2.17
C PHE A 59 -30.50 -8.45 -0.76
N THR A 60 -29.88 -9.62 -0.60
CA THR A 60 -29.36 -10.09 0.70
C THR A 60 -28.21 -9.24 1.22
N LEU A 61 -27.40 -8.65 0.33
CA LEU A 61 -26.25 -7.83 0.69
C LEU A 61 -26.61 -6.35 0.88
N GLN A 62 -27.74 -5.91 0.31
CA GLN A 62 -28.14 -4.51 0.29
C GLN A 62 -28.36 -3.90 1.68
N SER A 63 -28.88 -4.67 2.63
CA SER A 63 -29.26 -4.16 3.96
C SER A 63 -28.05 -3.95 4.88
N PHE A 64 -27.00 -4.77 4.75
CA PHE A 64 -25.85 -4.76 5.65
C PHE A 64 -24.53 -4.38 4.97
N VAL A 65 -24.20 -5.03 3.85
CA VAL A 65 -22.88 -4.89 3.21
C VAL A 65 -22.75 -3.55 2.49
N ILE A 66 -23.79 -3.08 1.80
CA ILE A 66 -23.75 -1.78 1.10
C ILE A 66 -23.51 -0.61 2.06
N PRO A 67 -24.28 -0.43 3.16
CA PRO A 67 -24.02 0.64 4.12
C PRO A 67 -22.61 0.58 4.70
N LEU A 68 -22.13 -0.62 5.03
CA LEU A 68 -20.80 -0.84 5.57
C LEU A 68 -19.73 -0.39 4.57
N TRP A 69 -19.78 -0.86 3.32
CA TRP A 69 -18.81 -0.49 2.28
C TRP A 69 -18.84 1.00 1.94
N ILE A 70 -20.03 1.60 1.85
CA ILE A 70 -20.17 3.04 1.62
C ILE A 70 -19.55 3.82 2.77
N THR A 71 -19.74 3.37 4.01
CA THR A 71 -19.16 4.04 5.18
C THR A 71 -17.64 3.89 5.19
N VAL A 72 -17.11 2.69 4.97
CA VAL A 72 -15.67 2.43 4.98
C VAL A 72 -14.95 3.13 3.82
N LEU A 73 -15.59 3.27 2.64
CA LEU A 73 -15.01 4.00 1.51
C LEU A 73 -15.20 5.51 1.63
N GLY A 74 -16.37 5.95 2.08
CA GLY A 74 -16.80 7.35 2.10
C GLY A 74 -16.31 8.15 3.31
N VAL A 75 -16.27 7.57 4.51
CA VAL A 75 -15.83 8.28 5.71
C VAL A 75 -14.37 8.75 5.61
N PRO A 76 -13.39 7.91 5.23
CA PRO A 76 -12.02 8.38 5.02
C PRO A 76 -11.93 9.52 4.01
N LEU A 77 -12.72 9.44 2.93
CA LEU A 77 -12.77 10.47 1.90
C LEU A 77 -13.26 11.81 2.45
N ILE A 78 -14.38 11.79 3.18
CA ILE A 78 -14.95 12.99 3.81
C ILE A 78 -13.96 13.59 4.82
N ILE A 79 -13.34 12.75 5.65
CA ILE A 79 -12.33 13.21 6.63
C ILE A 79 -11.18 13.92 5.92
N VAL A 80 -10.63 13.31 4.86
CA VAL A 80 -9.51 13.88 4.11
C VAL A 80 -9.90 15.21 3.44
N ILE A 81 -11.09 15.30 2.85
CA ILE A 81 -11.61 16.53 2.25
C ILE A 81 -11.80 17.63 3.32
N LEU A 82 -12.45 17.30 4.44
CA LEU A 82 -12.67 18.25 5.53
C LEU A 82 -11.35 18.76 6.10
N LEU A 83 -10.39 17.86 6.35
CA LEU A 83 -9.06 18.25 6.83
C LEU A 83 -8.39 19.20 5.84
N LEU A 84 -8.41 18.89 4.54
CA LEU A 84 -7.84 19.74 3.49
C LEU A 84 -8.48 21.13 3.44
N LEU A 85 -9.81 21.21 3.49
CA LEU A 85 -10.55 22.46 3.45
C LEU A 85 -10.29 23.31 4.70
N ILE A 86 -10.36 22.70 5.88
CA ILE A 86 -10.13 23.38 7.16
C ILE A 86 -8.69 23.92 7.22
N SER A 87 -7.68 23.11 6.91
CA SER A 87 -6.29 23.59 6.96
C SER A 87 -6.00 24.64 5.89
N THR A 88 -6.61 24.53 4.70
CA THR A 88 -6.50 25.57 3.67
C THR A 88 -7.12 26.88 4.14
N GLY A 89 -8.32 26.82 4.74
CA GLY A 89 -8.98 27.99 5.33
C GLY A 89 -8.17 28.66 6.44
N ILE A 90 -7.60 27.88 7.37
CA ILE A 90 -6.75 28.38 8.46
C ILE A 90 -5.51 29.10 7.89
N VAL A 91 -4.82 28.48 6.92
CA VAL A 91 -3.61 29.07 6.31
C VAL A 91 -3.96 30.33 5.50
N PHE A 92 -5.10 30.34 4.81
CA PHE A 92 -5.57 31.51 4.07
C PHE A 92 -5.87 32.70 5.00
N LEU A 93 -6.55 32.46 6.13
CA LEU A 93 -6.88 33.50 7.11
C LEU A 93 -5.63 34.01 7.84
N ASN A 94 -4.68 33.12 8.16
CA ASN A 94 -3.48 33.45 8.95
C ASN A 94 -2.20 33.57 8.11
N LYS A 95 -2.34 33.96 6.83
CA LYS A 95 -1.27 33.95 5.81
C LYS A 95 0.04 34.63 6.25
N ARG A 96 -0.06 35.68 7.08
CA ARG A 96 1.10 36.43 7.59
C ARG A 96 1.80 35.74 8.79
N PHE A 97 1.04 35.09 9.66
CA PHE A 97 1.58 34.41 10.85
C PHE A 97 2.21 33.07 10.47
N PHE A 98 1.48 32.22 9.74
CA PHE A 98 1.98 30.91 9.33
C PHE A 98 3.20 31.02 8.43
N LYS A 99 3.25 31.93 7.46
CA LYS A 99 4.43 32.08 6.60
C LYS A 99 5.71 32.37 7.39
N LYS A 100 5.62 33.14 8.49
CA LYS A 100 6.77 33.49 9.32
C LYS A 100 7.22 32.33 10.20
N GLU A 101 6.27 31.63 10.82
CA GLU A 101 6.56 30.50 11.69
C GLU A 101 7.03 29.26 10.90
N PHE A 102 6.45 29.01 9.72
CA PHE A 102 6.85 27.91 8.84
C PHE A 102 8.27 28.07 8.30
N VAL A 103 8.67 29.29 7.90
CA VAL A 103 10.04 29.57 7.44
C VAL A 103 11.01 29.30 8.58
N ARG A 104 10.72 29.79 9.79
CA ARG A 104 11.55 29.58 10.98
C ARG A 104 11.73 28.10 11.34
N LEU A 105 10.66 27.31 11.23
CA LEU A 105 10.70 25.87 11.51
C LEU A 105 11.50 25.12 10.43
N SER A 106 11.29 25.46 9.15
CA SER A 106 12.00 24.88 8.01
C SER A 106 13.50 25.15 8.08
N ASP A 107 13.90 26.37 8.43
CA ASP A 107 15.32 26.75 8.56
C ASP A 107 15.99 26.00 9.71
N LYS A 108 15.28 25.82 10.83
CA LYS A 108 15.78 25.06 11.99
C LYS A 108 15.95 23.56 11.68
N ILE A 109 15.07 23.00 10.85
CA ILE A 109 15.17 21.60 10.39
C ILE A 109 16.33 21.45 9.39
N ASN A 110 16.46 22.37 8.44
CA ASN A 110 17.53 22.37 7.44
C ASN A 110 18.92 22.54 8.07
N GLN A 111 19.07 23.44 9.07
CA GLN A 111 20.34 23.63 9.78
C GLN A 111 20.80 22.40 10.59
N LYS A 112 19.88 21.54 11.03
CA LYS A 112 20.20 20.28 11.73
C LYS A 112 20.56 19.13 10.78
N ARG A 113 20.48 19.32 9.45
CA ARG A 113 20.54 18.26 8.45
C ARG A 113 21.97 17.95 7.96
N ILE A 114 22.94 17.84 8.87
CA ILE A 114 24.17 17.08 8.60
C ILE A 114 23.92 15.66 9.14
N GLN A 115 23.12 14.88 8.43
CA GLN A 115 22.84 13.49 8.80
C GLN A 115 23.64 12.55 7.90
N SER A 116 24.26 11.53 8.51
CA SER A 116 24.90 10.43 7.77
C SER A 116 23.85 9.73 6.89
N LYS A 117 24.24 9.33 5.67
CA LYS A 117 23.40 8.57 4.71
C LYS A 117 22.62 7.41 5.35
N VAL A 118 23.23 6.72 6.33
CA VAL A 118 22.61 5.63 7.09
C VAL A 118 21.37 6.08 7.88
N LYS A 119 21.46 7.24 8.56
CA LYS A 119 20.36 7.80 9.38
C LYS A 119 19.21 8.27 8.50
N GLU A 120 19.52 8.94 7.39
CA GLU A 120 18.51 9.38 6.43
C GLU A 120 17.73 8.19 5.86
N ASP A 121 18.42 7.14 5.42
CA ASP A 121 17.78 5.91 4.92
C ASP A 121 16.96 5.22 6.02
N SER A 122 17.50 5.14 7.25
CA SER A 122 16.78 4.55 8.39
C SER A 122 15.47 5.30 8.67
N LEU A 123 15.51 6.63 8.75
CA LEU A 123 14.33 7.45 9.02
C LEU A 123 13.24 7.28 7.95
N ARG A 124 13.65 7.18 6.68
CA ARG A 124 12.72 6.94 5.57
C ARG A 124 12.03 5.59 5.71
N LYS A 125 12.78 4.54 6.04
CA LYS A 125 12.26 3.16 6.09
C LYS A 125 11.58 2.78 7.40
N VAL A 126 11.84 3.49 8.50
CA VAL A 126 11.15 3.29 9.79
C VAL A 126 9.64 3.36 9.64
N ASN A 127 9.10 4.24 8.80
CA ASN A 127 7.66 4.34 8.58
C ASN A 127 7.08 3.04 7.96
N HIS A 128 7.80 2.40 7.02
CA HIS A 128 7.34 1.13 6.43
C HIS A 128 7.33 0.01 7.47
N ILE A 129 8.36 -0.04 8.31
CA ILE A 129 8.46 -1.03 9.41
C ILE A 129 7.36 -0.79 10.45
N LEU A 130 7.09 0.47 10.82
CA LEU A 130 6.01 0.82 11.73
C LEU A 130 4.64 0.44 11.18
N VAL A 131 4.40 0.63 9.88
CA VAL A 131 3.15 0.19 9.23
C VAL A 131 3.01 -1.33 9.32
N PHE A 132 4.08 -2.09 9.05
CA PHE A 132 4.07 -3.54 9.15
C PHE A 132 3.79 -4.02 10.59
N ILE A 133 4.53 -3.53 11.58
CA ILE A 133 4.36 -3.89 12.99
C ILE A 133 2.97 -3.47 13.49
N GLY A 134 2.53 -2.25 13.14
CA GLY A 134 1.23 -1.73 13.52
C GLY A 134 0.08 -2.58 12.98
N LEU A 135 0.16 -3.02 11.72
CA LEU A 135 -0.86 -3.91 11.14
C LEU A 135 -0.85 -5.30 11.75
N LEU A 136 0.34 -5.87 12.04
CA LEU A 136 0.42 -7.14 12.77
C LEU A 136 -0.22 -7.03 14.15
N PHE A 137 0.00 -5.93 14.85
CA PHE A 137 -0.59 -5.67 16.16
C PHE A 137 -2.12 -5.52 16.09
N VAL A 138 -2.62 -4.72 15.15
CA VAL A 138 -4.08 -4.55 14.95
C VAL A 138 -4.72 -5.87 14.58
N TRP A 139 -4.09 -6.65 13.70
CA TRP A 139 -4.57 -7.98 13.34
C TRP A 139 -4.62 -8.92 14.55
N TYR A 140 -3.53 -9.03 15.31
CA TYR A 140 -3.45 -9.90 16.47
C TYR A 140 -4.51 -9.56 17.53
N ILE A 141 -4.69 -8.26 17.82
CA ILE A 141 -5.76 -7.81 18.71
C ILE A 141 -7.13 -8.15 18.13
N GLY A 142 -7.35 -7.91 16.83
CA GLY A 142 -8.62 -8.25 16.17
C GLY A 142 -8.95 -9.74 16.30
N LEU A 143 -7.96 -10.61 16.10
CA LEU A 143 -8.11 -12.06 16.28
C LEU A 143 -8.49 -12.42 17.72
N LEU A 144 -7.79 -11.85 18.71
CA LEU A 144 -8.10 -12.08 20.12
C LEU A 144 -9.51 -11.61 20.48
N VAL A 145 -9.91 -10.42 20.04
CA VAL A 145 -11.25 -9.87 20.30
C VAL A 145 -12.33 -10.77 19.73
N VAL A 146 -12.17 -11.23 18.48
CA VAL A 146 -13.14 -12.13 17.85
C VAL A 146 -13.18 -13.46 18.59
N GLN A 147 -12.02 -14.07 18.86
CA GLN A 147 -11.94 -15.36 19.55
C GLN A 147 -12.56 -15.32 20.95
N ILE A 148 -12.33 -14.24 21.72
CA ILE A 148 -12.94 -14.04 23.04
C ILE A 148 -14.45 -13.85 22.93
N SER A 149 -14.93 -13.19 21.87
CA SER A 149 -16.34 -12.82 21.72
C SER A 149 -17.20 -13.94 21.15
N THR A 150 -16.66 -14.74 20.23
CA THR A 150 -17.40 -15.78 19.49
C THR A 150 -16.99 -17.20 19.88
N GLY A 151 -15.86 -17.37 20.56
CA GLY A 151 -15.25 -18.68 20.84
C GLY A 151 -14.60 -19.33 19.62
N SER A 152 -14.56 -18.68 18.46
CA SER A 152 -13.99 -19.20 17.21
C SER A 152 -13.26 -18.12 16.41
N SER A 153 -12.27 -18.52 15.61
CA SER A 153 -11.62 -17.65 14.61
C SER A 153 -12.23 -17.80 13.21
N ASP A 154 -13.34 -18.53 13.07
CA ASP A 154 -13.98 -18.77 11.77
C ASP A 154 -14.39 -17.46 11.09
N GLY A 155 -14.18 -17.39 9.77
CA GLY A 155 -14.41 -16.19 8.96
C GLY A 155 -13.36 -15.09 9.10
N MET A 156 -12.38 -15.20 10.01
CA MET A 156 -11.25 -14.26 10.05
C MET A 156 -10.28 -14.47 8.89
N LEU A 157 -10.03 -15.73 8.53
CA LEU A 157 -9.17 -16.13 7.43
C LEU A 157 -10.01 -16.52 6.22
N PRO A 158 -9.49 -16.29 5.00
CA PRO A 158 -10.19 -16.72 3.80
C PRO A 158 -10.26 -18.25 3.75
N GLU A 159 -11.42 -18.76 3.34
CA GLU A 159 -11.59 -20.19 3.04
C GLU A 159 -10.93 -20.56 1.70
N GLU A 160 -10.95 -19.62 0.74
CA GLU A 160 -10.36 -19.77 -0.58
C GLU A 160 -9.19 -18.79 -0.74
N ASN A 161 -7.99 -19.32 -1.01
CA ASN A 161 -6.78 -18.52 -1.20
C ASN A 161 -6.45 -18.28 -2.68
N ASN A 162 -7.18 -18.90 -3.60
CA ASN A 162 -7.06 -18.69 -5.04
C ASN A 162 -7.93 -17.51 -5.50
N MET A 163 -7.38 -16.30 -5.38
CA MET A 163 -8.06 -15.06 -5.76
C MET A 163 -8.51 -15.06 -7.22
N PHE A 164 -7.73 -15.65 -8.15
CA PHE A 164 -8.13 -15.74 -9.55
C PHE A 164 -9.36 -16.61 -9.76
N LEU A 165 -9.44 -17.74 -9.03
CA LEU A 165 -10.62 -18.60 -9.06
C LEU A 165 -11.86 -17.86 -8.55
N LEU A 166 -11.73 -17.03 -7.51
CA LEU A 166 -12.82 -16.17 -7.05
C LEU A 166 -13.29 -15.18 -8.13
N TYR A 167 -12.35 -14.56 -8.86
CA TYR A 167 -12.69 -13.71 -10.01
C TYR A 167 -13.39 -14.49 -11.14
N LEU A 168 -12.91 -15.70 -11.46
CA LEU A 168 -13.58 -16.54 -12.46
C LEU A 168 -14.98 -16.96 -12.02
N LYS A 169 -15.17 -17.27 -10.74
CA LYS A 169 -16.51 -17.54 -10.17
C LYS A 169 -17.41 -16.33 -10.37
N LEU A 170 -16.91 -15.12 -10.13
CA LEU A 170 -17.67 -13.88 -10.29
C LEU A 170 -18.20 -13.68 -11.71
N ILE A 171 -17.39 -14.03 -12.70
CA ILE A 171 -17.74 -13.86 -14.12
C ILE A 171 -18.66 -14.99 -14.61
N ASN A 172 -18.37 -16.23 -14.20
CA ASN A 172 -19.01 -17.42 -14.78
C ASN A 172 -20.28 -17.87 -14.05
N ARG A 173 -20.49 -17.45 -12.80
CA ARG A 173 -21.65 -17.85 -11.99
C ARG A 173 -22.47 -16.62 -11.63
N PRO A 174 -23.73 -16.53 -12.10
CA PRO A 174 -24.62 -15.45 -11.67
C PRO A 174 -24.82 -15.51 -10.16
N ASN A 175 -24.98 -14.35 -9.52
CA ASN A 175 -25.27 -14.20 -8.11
C ASN A 175 -24.21 -14.79 -7.15
N SER A 176 -22.99 -15.03 -7.64
CA SER A 176 -21.88 -15.59 -6.85
C SER A 176 -21.17 -14.57 -5.95
N ILE A 177 -21.54 -13.29 -6.00
CA ILE A 177 -20.90 -12.23 -5.24
C ILE A 177 -21.05 -12.43 -3.71
N VAL A 178 -22.15 -13.05 -3.27
CA VAL A 178 -22.36 -13.40 -1.85
C VAL A 178 -21.30 -14.37 -1.36
N ASP A 179 -21.12 -15.49 -2.08
CA ASP A 179 -20.13 -16.52 -1.75
C ASP A 179 -18.71 -15.95 -1.76
N ILE A 180 -18.41 -15.09 -2.75
CA ILE A 180 -17.10 -14.48 -2.89
C ILE A 180 -16.80 -13.56 -1.71
N ILE A 181 -17.72 -12.66 -1.35
CA ILE A 181 -17.54 -11.74 -0.23
C ILE A 181 -17.38 -12.50 1.09
N ALA A 182 -18.15 -13.56 1.30
CA ALA A 182 -18.00 -14.42 2.48
C ALA A 182 -16.63 -15.13 2.51
N SER A 183 -16.16 -15.61 1.35
CA SER A 183 -14.92 -16.42 1.26
C SER A 183 -13.62 -15.66 1.51
N LEU A 184 -13.61 -14.32 1.39
CA LEU A 184 -12.40 -13.49 1.52
C LEU A 184 -11.93 -13.33 2.99
N GLY A 185 -12.84 -13.53 3.94
CA GLY A 185 -12.59 -13.36 5.37
C GLY A 185 -12.38 -11.89 5.80
N TRP A 186 -12.60 -11.62 7.09
CA TRP A 186 -12.55 -10.26 7.65
C TRP A 186 -11.16 -9.61 7.53
N LEU A 187 -10.09 -10.41 7.61
CA LEU A 187 -8.73 -9.89 7.57
C LEU A 187 -8.37 -9.27 6.20
N TYR A 188 -8.93 -9.81 5.11
CA TYR A 188 -8.76 -9.24 3.78
C TYR A 188 -9.30 -7.80 3.75
N TYR A 189 -10.52 -7.60 4.25
CA TYR A 189 -11.14 -6.28 4.30
C TYR A 189 -10.37 -5.31 5.18
N LEU A 190 -9.90 -5.76 6.36
CA LEU A 190 -9.10 -4.93 7.25
C LEU A 190 -7.86 -4.38 6.52
N PHE A 191 -7.08 -5.25 5.88
CA PHE A 191 -5.86 -4.82 5.18
C PHE A 191 -6.14 -3.95 3.98
N PHE A 192 -7.07 -4.36 3.12
CA PHE A 192 -7.44 -3.60 1.94
C PHE A 192 -7.92 -2.19 2.30
N PHE A 193 -8.87 -2.05 3.22
CA PHE A 193 -9.41 -0.74 3.60
C PHE A 193 -8.42 0.11 4.41
N SER A 194 -7.50 -0.51 5.16
CA SER A 194 -6.40 0.21 5.81
C SER A 194 -5.47 0.84 4.78
N PHE A 195 -5.06 0.10 3.74
CA PHE A 195 -4.19 0.62 2.70
C PHE A 195 -4.90 1.58 1.74
N TYR A 196 -6.19 1.37 1.47
CA TYR A 196 -7.03 2.36 0.80
C TYR A 196 -7.00 3.70 1.53
N THR A 197 -7.28 3.67 2.85
CA THR A 197 -7.26 4.88 3.69
C THR A 197 -5.88 5.52 3.70
N LEU A 198 -4.82 4.73 3.92
CA LEU A 198 -3.45 5.22 3.89
C LEU A 198 -3.10 5.88 2.55
N CYS A 199 -3.48 5.26 1.44
CA CYS A 199 -3.24 5.78 0.10
C CYS A 199 -3.99 7.10 -0.14
N LEU A 200 -5.24 7.23 0.32
CA LEU A 200 -5.98 8.50 0.25
C LEU A 200 -5.24 9.63 0.98
N PHE A 201 -4.86 9.39 2.24
CA PHE A 201 -4.14 10.39 3.03
C PHE A 201 -2.82 10.79 2.35
N ILE A 202 -2.06 9.81 1.87
CA ILE A 202 -0.76 10.04 1.22
C ILE A 202 -0.90 10.80 -0.10
N ILE A 203 -1.89 10.46 -0.94
CA ILE A 203 -2.15 11.20 -2.18
C ILE A 203 -2.55 12.64 -1.86
N THR A 204 -3.37 12.88 -0.84
CA THR A 204 -3.75 14.25 -0.46
C THR A 204 -2.59 15.05 0.13
N ILE A 205 -1.69 14.42 0.87
CA ILE A 205 -0.42 15.02 1.30
C ILE A 205 0.41 15.42 0.07
N GLU A 206 0.57 14.53 -0.90
CA GLU A 206 1.32 14.82 -2.13
C GLU A 206 0.69 15.92 -2.97
N PHE A 207 -0.64 15.88 -3.14
CA PHE A 207 -1.42 16.91 -3.82
C PHE A 207 -1.23 18.28 -3.18
N SER A 208 -1.45 18.38 -1.87
CA SER A 208 -1.34 19.65 -1.15
C SER A 208 0.10 20.14 -1.01
N ARG A 209 1.10 19.24 -1.04
CA ARG A 209 2.52 19.60 -1.07
C ARG A 209 2.92 20.25 -2.39
N LYS A 210 2.37 19.76 -3.51
CA LYS A 210 2.67 20.26 -4.86
C LYS A 210 1.74 21.39 -5.31
N SER A 211 0.57 21.52 -4.69
CA SER A 211 -0.35 22.62 -4.94
C SER A 211 0.07 23.89 -4.19
N THR A 212 -0.08 25.04 -4.84
CA THR A 212 0.12 26.36 -4.22
C THR A 212 -1.12 26.88 -3.49
N PHE A 213 -2.29 26.29 -3.78
CA PHE A 213 -3.59 26.75 -3.29
C PHE A 213 -4.06 26.02 -2.04
N PHE A 214 -3.72 24.74 -1.93
CA PHE A 214 -4.19 23.89 -0.84
C PHE A 214 -3.12 23.68 0.22
N SER A 215 -3.55 23.51 1.46
CA SER A 215 -2.67 23.15 2.59
C SER A 215 -3.27 21.98 3.33
N PHE A 216 -2.43 21.10 3.86
CA PHE A 216 -2.84 19.92 4.64
C PHE A 216 -1.98 19.83 5.92
N PRO A 217 -2.55 19.45 7.08
CA PRO A 217 -1.82 19.48 8.35
C PRO A 217 -0.60 18.58 8.36
N LEU A 218 -0.65 17.46 7.63
CA LEU A 218 0.45 16.48 7.57
C LEU A 218 1.55 16.84 6.55
N ASN A 219 1.52 18.02 5.91
CA ASN A 219 2.58 18.47 4.99
C ASN A 219 3.94 18.71 5.66
N ILE A 220 4.00 18.60 6.98
CA ILE A 220 5.24 18.59 7.76
C ILE A 220 6.00 17.27 7.54
N LEU A 221 5.30 16.13 7.38
CA LEU A 221 5.93 14.82 7.26
C LEU A 221 6.82 14.71 6.01
N PRO A 222 6.39 15.08 4.79
CA PRO A 222 7.26 15.05 3.63
C PRO A 222 8.49 15.95 3.77
N LYS A 223 8.38 17.09 4.47
CA LYS A 223 9.52 17.99 4.72
C LYS A 223 10.57 17.35 5.65
N LEU A 224 10.14 16.46 6.55
CA LEU A 224 11.04 15.72 7.45
C LEU A 224 11.66 14.50 6.76
N TYR A 225 10.85 13.73 6.03
CA TYR A 225 11.24 12.40 5.53
C TYR A 225 11.73 12.35 4.08
N LEU A 226 11.39 13.32 3.22
CA LEU A 226 11.87 13.32 1.84
C LEU A 226 13.33 13.72 1.75
N SER A 227 14.08 12.95 0.97
CA SER A 227 15.41 13.34 0.51
C SER A 227 15.32 14.50 -0.49
N GLU A 228 16.43 15.23 -0.68
CA GLU A 228 16.47 16.36 -1.64
C GLU A 228 16.09 15.94 -3.07
N LYS A 229 16.44 14.71 -3.46
CA LYS A 229 16.15 14.15 -4.79
C LYS A 229 14.67 13.81 -4.99
N GLU A 230 13.93 13.58 -3.91
CA GLU A 230 12.50 13.22 -3.95
C GLU A 230 11.59 14.45 -3.87
N LYS A 231 12.11 15.64 -3.51
CA LYS A 231 11.29 16.85 -3.37
C LYS A 231 10.59 17.27 -4.66
N GLU A 232 11.23 17.08 -5.81
CA GLU A 232 10.64 17.43 -7.11
C GLU A 232 9.67 16.35 -7.62
N LYS A 233 9.83 15.12 -7.14
CA LYS A 233 9.13 13.93 -7.61
C LYS A 233 8.03 13.51 -6.63
N TYR A 234 7.40 12.37 -6.86
CA TYR A 234 6.58 11.75 -5.81
C TYR A 234 7.47 11.12 -4.75
N GLY A 235 7.06 11.24 -3.48
CA GLY A 235 7.73 10.55 -2.40
C GLY A 235 7.66 9.04 -2.58
N THR A 236 8.74 8.34 -2.21
CA THR A 236 8.79 6.87 -2.22
C THR A 236 7.69 6.24 -1.37
N TYR A 237 7.22 6.92 -0.33
CA TYR A 237 6.05 6.50 0.46
C TYR A 237 4.73 6.45 -0.33
N LEU A 238 4.57 7.26 -1.39
CA LEU A 238 3.38 7.18 -2.26
C LEU A 238 3.42 5.91 -3.08
N TYR A 239 4.57 5.61 -3.68
CA TYR A 239 4.77 4.37 -4.43
C TYR A 239 4.58 3.14 -3.54
N PHE A 240 5.08 3.18 -2.30
CA PHE A 240 4.83 2.15 -1.31
C PHE A 240 3.33 1.97 -1.04
N ALA A 241 2.59 3.05 -0.76
CA ALA A 241 1.17 2.97 -0.46
C ALA A 241 0.34 2.42 -1.63
N ILE A 242 0.63 2.86 -2.86
CA ILE A 242 -0.05 2.36 -4.07
C ILE A 242 0.25 0.88 -4.29
N GLY A 243 1.52 0.49 -4.21
CA GLY A 243 1.95 -0.90 -4.39
C GLY A 243 1.30 -1.83 -3.36
N GLN A 244 1.29 -1.43 -2.10
CA GLN A 244 0.67 -2.22 -1.03
C GLN A 244 -0.85 -2.25 -1.15
N MET A 245 -1.52 -1.16 -1.52
CA MET A 245 -2.97 -1.17 -1.76
C MET A 245 -3.34 -2.13 -2.89
N PHE A 246 -2.58 -2.11 -3.98
CA PHE A 246 -2.78 -3.06 -5.09
C PHE A 246 -2.54 -4.50 -4.62
N SER A 247 -1.43 -4.77 -3.92
CA SER A 247 -1.13 -6.12 -3.43
C SER A 247 -2.18 -6.62 -2.44
N ALA A 248 -2.68 -5.77 -1.54
CA ALA A 248 -3.73 -6.10 -0.57
C ALA A 248 -5.04 -6.46 -1.26
N PHE A 249 -5.34 -5.81 -2.39
CA PHE A 249 -6.54 -6.07 -3.17
C PHE A 249 -6.47 -7.42 -3.90
N ILE A 250 -5.32 -7.79 -4.46
CA ILE A 250 -5.20 -8.99 -5.30
C ILE A 250 -4.76 -10.24 -4.54
N SER A 251 -4.31 -10.10 -3.29
CA SER A 251 -3.70 -11.20 -2.54
C SER A 251 -4.54 -11.57 -1.31
N PRO A 252 -4.58 -12.86 -0.94
CA PRO A 252 -5.13 -13.25 0.35
C PRO A 252 -4.24 -12.72 1.50
N PRO A 253 -4.77 -12.59 2.73
CA PRO A 253 -4.13 -11.81 3.79
C PRO A 253 -2.72 -12.26 4.18
N MET A 254 -2.45 -13.57 4.21
CA MET A 254 -1.12 -14.07 4.60
C MET A 254 -0.06 -13.80 3.53
N ILE A 255 -0.45 -13.92 2.26
CA ILE A 255 0.40 -13.54 1.14
C ILE A 255 0.68 -12.04 1.20
N PHE A 256 -0.36 -11.24 1.45
CA PHE A 256 -0.19 -9.80 1.60
C PHE A 256 0.76 -9.43 2.75
N LEU A 257 0.63 -10.08 3.92
CA LEU A 257 1.56 -9.85 5.04
C LEU A 257 3.00 -10.23 4.71
N ALA A 258 3.22 -11.32 3.98
CA ALA A 258 4.54 -11.67 3.47
C ALA A 258 5.09 -10.56 2.56
N ILE A 259 4.29 -10.10 1.59
CA ILE A 259 4.67 -9.03 0.65
C ILE A 259 4.98 -7.71 1.39
N LEU A 260 4.13 -7.32 2.33
CA LEU A 260 4.34 -6.14 3.16
C LEU A 260 5.63 -6.28 3.99
N GLY A 261 5.88 -7.45 4.58
CA GLY A 261 7.10 -7.74 5.32
C GLY A 261 8.36 -7.68 4.44
N ILE A 262 8.28 -8.15 3.19
CA ILE A 262 9.37 -8.03 2.20
C ILE A 262 9.66 -6.55 1.92
N SER A 263 8.64 -5.76 1.57
CA SER A 263 8.82 -4.35 1.23
C SER A 263 9.19 -3.47 2.43
N SER A 264 8.83 -3.86 3.64
CA SER A 264 9.12 -3.09 4.85
C SER A 264 10.44 -3.49 5.51
N ILE A 265 10.67 -4.78 5.70
CA ILE A 265 11.82 -5.29 6.47
C ILE A 265 12.93 -5.75 5.55
N SER A 266 12.67 -6.62 4.56
CA SER A 266 13.73 -7.13 3.68
C SER A 266 14.39 -6.04 2.86
N ASP A 267 13.58 -5.14 2.28
CA ASP A 267 14.10 -3.97 1.59
C ASP A 267 14.93 -3.07 2.54
N SER A 268 14.49 -2.89 3.78
CA SER A 268 15.27 -2.17 4.81
C SER A 268 16.59 -2.85 5.13
N MET A 269 16.60 -4.16 5.32
CA MET A 269 17.81 -4.92 5.58
C MET A 269 18.78 -4.85 4.40
N THR A 270 18.25 -4.88 3.17
CA THR A 270 19.03 -4.74 1.94
C THR A 270 19.79 -3.42 1.90
N SER A 271 19.09 -2.30 2.12
CA SER A 271 19.73 -0.99 2.10
C SER A 271 20.66 -0.77 3.29
N GLN A 272 20.27 -1.18 4.50
CA GLN A 272 21.07 -0.95 5.70
C GLN A 272 22.38 -1.74 5.67
N VAL A 273 22.34 -3.01 5.25
CA VAL A 273 23.55 -3.82 5.09
C VAL A 273 24.37 -3.29 3.91
N GLY A 274 23.74 -2.96 2.77
CA GLY A 274 24.44 -2.44 1.61
C GLY A 274 25.15 -1.11 1.87
N ILE A 275 24.56 -0.18 2.62
CA ILE A 275 25.18 1.11 2.95
C ILE A 275 26.33 0.93 3.96
N ARG A 276 26.21 0.03 4.93
CA ARG A 276 27.19 -0.13 6.02
C ARG A 276 28.36 -1.06 5.67
N TYR A 277 28.07 -2.14 4.94
CA TYR A 277 29.01 -3.24 4.73
C TYR A 277 29.21 -3.58 3.24
N GLY A 278 28.45 -2.97 2.34
CA GLY A 278 28.53 -3.24 0.91
C GLY A 278 29.89 -2.83 0.33
N LYS A 279 30.58 -3.79 -0.28
CA LYS A 279 31.87 -3.59 -0.95
C LYS A 279 31.80 -3.98 -2.42
N ARG A 280 31.00 -4.99 -2.75
CA ARG A 280 30.89 -5.54 -4.11
C ARG A 280 29.61 -5.03 -4.75
N HIS A 281 29.75 -4.00 -5.57
CA HIS A 281 28.64 -3.45 -6.35
C HIS A 281 28.17 -4.42 -7.43
N ILE A 282 26.88 -4.36 -7.74
CA ILE A 282 26.31 -5.11 -8.86
C ILE A 282 26.79 -4.45 -10.16
N LEU A 283 27.23 -5.25 -11.12
CA LEU A 283 27.98 -4.78 -12.30
C LEU A 283 27.24 -3.70 -13.12
N TRP A 284 25.92 -3.80 -13.24
CA TRP A 284 25.07 -2.82 -13.94
C TRP A 284 24.37 -1.83 -13.00
N ASN A 285 24.49 -2.01 -11.68
CA ASN A 285 23.81 -1.19 -10.68
C ASN A 285 24.75 -0.84 -9.51
N ASP A 286 25.48 0.26 -9.69
CA ASP A 286 26.41 0.85 -8.73
C ASP A 286 25.76 1.31 -7.43
N LYS A 287 24.44 1.48 -7.38
CA LYS A 287 23.73 1.83 -6.15
C LYS A 287 23.47 0.63 -5.24
N LYS A 288 23.53 -0.58 -5.78
CA LYS A 288 23.25 -1.82 -5.08
C LYS A 288 24.51 -2.65 -4.91
N THR A 289 24.51 -3.48 -3.88
CA THR A 289 25.67 -4.31 -3.49
C THR A 289 25.21 -5.73 -3.23
N TRP A 290 26.06 -6.69 -3.56
CA TRP A 290 25.76 -8.11 -3.34
C TRP A 290 25.54 -8.41 -1.86
N GLU A 291 26.29 -7.77 -0.96
CA GLU A 291 26.13 -7.95 0.50
C GLU A 291 24.74 -7.50 0.98
N GLY A 292 24.27 -6.35 0.48
CA GLY A 292 22.91 -5.88 0.73
C GLY A 292 21.87 -6.85 0.20
N THR A 293 21.96 -7.23 -1.07
CA THR A 293 21.00 -8.14 -1.71
C THR A 293 20.94 -9.49 -1.00
N ILE A 294 22.07 -10.07 -0.60
CA ILE A 294 22.11 -11.33 0.17
C ILE A 294 21.38 -11.20 1.52
N ALA A 295 21.59 -10.09 2.24
CA ALA A 295 20.86 -9.84 3.48
C ALA A 295 19.34 -9.72 3.24
N GLY A 296 18.95 -9.08 2.14
CA GLY A 296 17.57 -9.01 1.67
C GLY A 296 16.95 -10.37 1.38
N ILE A 297 17.64 -11.22 0.62
CA ILE A 297 17.23 -12.60 0.31
C ILE A 297 16.98 -13.40 1.59
N ILE A 298 17.93 -13.40 2.52
CA ILE A 298 17.82 -14.15 3.79
C ILE A 298 16.61 -13.65 4.57
N THR A 299 16.45 -12.33 4.67
CA THR A 299 15.33 -11.72 5.40
C THR A 299 13.99 -12.04 4.73
N THR A 300 13.91 -11.99 3.40
CA THR A 300 12.72 -12.33 2.62
C THR A 300 12.31 -13.78 2.84
N PHE A 301 13.27 -14.70 2.82
CA PHE A 301 13.00 -16.10 3.09
C PHE A 301 12.41 -16.29 4.50
N LEU A 302 13.07 -15.74 5.52
CA LEU A 302 12.64 -15.88 6.92
C LEU A 302 11.24 -15.30 7.15
N ILE A 303 10.97 -14.09 6.66
CA ILE A 303 9.67 -13.44 6.82
C ILE A 303 8.59 -14.21 6.08
N SER A 304 8.83 -14.54 4.81
CA SER A 304 7.83 -15.25 4.00
C SER A 304 7.55 -16.64 4.57
N PHE A 305 8.58 -17.33 5.08
CA PHE A 305 8.43 -18.64 5.68
C PHE A 305 7.40 -18.64 6.80
N LEU A 306 7.39 -17.61 7.66
CA LEU A 306 6.43 -17.49 8.76
C LEU A 306 4.97 -17.40 8.28
N PHE A 307 4.71 -16.64 7.21
CA PHE A 307 3.33 -16.37 6.76
C PHE A 307 2.81 -17.38 5.73
N VAL A 308 3.69 -17.93 4.87
CA VAL A 308 3.26 -18.65 3.67
C VAL A 308 3.96 -20.00 3.49
N GLY A 309 4.87 -20.36 4.40
CA GLY A 309 5.57 -21.64 4.42
C GLY A 309 6.73 -21.74 3.42
N MET A 310 7.42 -22.89 3.43
CA MET A 310 8.70 -23.10 2.73
C MET A 310 8.62 -22.82 1.23
N LEU A 311 7.65 -23.40 0.52
CA LEU A 311 7.58 -23.33 -0.94
C LEU A 311 7.41 -21.88 -1.42
N TRP A 312 6.43 -21.17 -0.88
CA TRP A 312 6.18 -19.78 -1.24
C TRP A 312 7.29 -18.84 -0.76
N ALA A 313 7.94 -19.13 0.37
CA ALA A 313 9.10 -18.38 0.82
C ALA A 313 10.26 -18.45 -0.17
N LEU A 314 10.55 -19.63 -0.72
CA LEU A 314 11.56 -19.79 -1.77
C LEU A 314 11.19 -19.02 -3.04
N ILE A 315 9.92 -19.09 -3.47
CA ILE A 315 9.43 -18.35 -4.64
C ILE A 315 9.59 -16.84 -4.43
N PHE A 316 9.12 -16.29 -3.31
CA PHE A 316 9.27 -14.86 -3.02
C PHE A 316 10.71 -14.43 -2.85
N THR A 317 11.59 -15.30 -2.37
CA THR A 317 13.04 -15.02 -2.31
C THR A 317 13.63 -14.83 -3.69
N VAL A 318 13.27 -15.69 -4.65
CA VAL A 318 13.71 -15.56 -6.06
C VAL A 318 13.12 -14.29 -6.68
N LEU A 319 11.82 -14.02 -6.48
CA LEU A 319 11.18 -12.81 -7.01
C LEU A 319 11.80 -11.54 -6.43
N PHE A 320 12.05 -11.50 -5.11
CA PHE A 320 12.72 -10.38 -4.45
C PHE A 320 14.12 -10.16 -5.02
N LEU A 321 14.92 -11.23 -5.19
CA LEU A 321 16.24 -11.15 -5.81
C LEU A 321 16.17 -10.51 -7.20
N LEU A 322 15.25 -10.99 -8.04
CA LEU A 322 15.09 -10.46 -9.40
C LEU A 322 14.69 -8.99 -9.37
N PHE A 323 13.67 -8.62 -8.60
CA PHE A 323 13.24 -7.23 -8.52
C PHE A 323 14.30 -6.33 -7.90
N ASP A 324 14.99 -6.76 -6.85
CA ASP A 324 16.06 -5.99 -6.22
C ASP A 324 17.20 -5.71 -7.22
N ILE A 325 17.68 -6.72 -7.93
CA ILE A 325 18.83 -6.55 -8.83
C ILE A 325 18.49 -5.70 -10.08
N PHE A 326 17.25 -5.75 -10.58
CA PHE A 326 16.87 -5.07 -11.83
C PHE A 326 16.19 -3.71 -11.63
N THR A 327 15.72 -3.37 -10.42
CA THR A 327 15.17 -2.04 -10.10
C THR A 327 16.24 -0.96 -10.06
N ASP A 328 15.83 0.30 -10.27
CA ASP A 328 16.68 1.47 -10.59
C ASP A 328 17.48 1.37 -11.90
N LYS A 329 18.19 0.26 -12.10
CA LYS A 329 18.99 -0.05 -13.30
C LYS A 329 18.96 -1.56 -13.56
N PRO A 330 18.63 -2.02 -14.78
CA PRO A 330 18.30 -1.24 -15.98
C PRO A 330 16.85 -0.72 -15.98
N ILE A 331 15.97 -1.26 -15.15
CA ILE A 331 14.55 -0.91 -15.14
C ILE A 331 14.36 0.25 -14.16
N LYS A 332 14.08 1.44 -14.70
CA LYS A 332 13.80 2.66 -13.91
C LYS A 332 12.41 2.62 -13.27
N ILE A 333 12.18 1.63 -12.42
CA ILE A 333 10.98 1.48 -11.59
C ILE A 333 11.40 1.44 -10.12
N SER A 334 10.63 2.10 -9.26
CA SER A 334 10.80 2.05 -7.81
C SER A 334 10.49 0.64 -7.29
N ASP A 335 11.42 0.12 -6.49
CA ASP A 335 11.27 -1.04 -5.61
C ASP A 335 9.96 -1.04 -4.80
N ASN A 336 9.61 0.10 -4.20
CA ASN A 336 8.41 0.30 -3.39
C ASN A 336 7.11 0.10 -4.16
N LEU A 337 7.17 0.16 -5.49
CA LEU A 337 6.04 -0.10 -6.37
C LEU A 337 6.12 -1.50 -6.99
N LEU A 338 7.29 -1.85 -7.53
CA LEU A 338 7.47 -3.10 -8.27
C LEU A 338 7.37 -4.34 -7.38
N ILE A 339 7.97 -4.32 -6.18
CA ILE A 339 8.01 -5.51 -5.32
C ILE A 339 6.60 -5.91 -4.88
N PRO A 340 5.76 -5.01 -4.34
CA PRO A 340 4.40 -5.39 -3.95
C PRO A 340 3.55 -5.90 -5.12
N ILE A 341 3.56 -5.16 -6.23
CA ILE A 341 2.75 -5.49 -7.41
C ILE A 341 3.25 -6.78 -8.05
N GLY A 342 4.56 -6.89 -8.26
CA GLY A 342 5.20 -8.05 -8.85
C GLY A 342 4.92 -9.30 -8.03
N CYS A 343 5.21 -9.30 -6.73
CA CYS A 343 4.96 -10.46 -5.87
C CYS A 343 3.48 -10.87 -5.86
N GLY A 344 2.55 -9.92 -5.79
CA GLY A 344 1.10 -10.22 -5.83
C GLY A 344 0.66 -10.82 -7.17
N VAL A 345 1.11 -10.26 -8.29
CA VAL A 345 0.78 -10.75 -9.63
C VAL A 345 1.36 -12.14 -9.87
N PHE A 346 2.63 -12.35 -9.52
CA PHE A 346 3.27 -13.67 -9.65
C PHE A 346 2.62 -14.71 -8.73
N TYR A 347 2.20 -14.33 -7.51
CA TYR A 347 1.41 -15.21 -6.66
C TYR A 347 0.14 -15.67 -7.36
N ILE A 348 -0.68 -14.75 -7.88
CA ILE A 348 -1.91 -15.08 -8.61
C ILE A 348 -1.64 -16.06 -9.75
N ILE A 349 -0.65 -15.75 -10.60
CA ILE A 349 -0.35 -16.55 -11.80
C ILE A 349 0.10 -17.95 -11.40
N ILE A 350 1.05 -18.07 -10.46
CA ILE A 350 1.59 -19.35 -10.02
C ILE A 350 0.50 -20.17 -9.30
N ARG A 351 -0.27 -19.52 -8.40
CA ARG A 351 -1.37 -20.15 -7.67
C ARG A 351 -2.44 -20.69 -8.61
N PHE A 352 -2.73 -19.98 -9.70
CA PHE A 352 -3.71 -20.39 -10.69
C PHE A 352 -3.20 -21.56 -11.55
N ILE A 353 -1.98 -21.48 -12.09
CA ILE A 353 -1.43 -22.47 -13.02
C ILE A 353 -1.08 -23.78 -12.31
N PHE A 354 -0.41 -23.69 -11.15
CA PHE A 354 0.16 -24.85 -10.46
C PHE A 354 -0.67 -25.33 -9.27
N ASN A 355 -1.72 -24.59 -8.90
CA ASN A 355 -2.60 -24.90 -7.79
C ASN A 355 -1.88 -25.03 -6.41
N PHE A 356 -0.74 -24.35 -6.22
CA PHE A 356 0.04 -24.43 -4.98
C PHE A 356 -0.63 -23.67 -3.83
N ASN A 357 -1.09 -24.39 -2.81
CA ASN A 357 -1.55 -23.77 -1.56
C ASN A 357 -0.38 -23.26 -0.71
N TYR A 358 -0.65 -22.26 0.14
CA TYR A 358 0.27 -21.86 1.21
C TYR A 358 -0.17 -22.45 2.55
N TYR A 359 0.78 -22.61 3.46
CA TYR A 359 0.53 -22.99 4.85
C TYR A 359 1.20 -21.95 5.74
N SER A 360 0.41 -21.25 6.55
CA SER A 360 0.94 -20.25 7.47
C SER A 360 1.40 -20.93 8.75
N ILE A 361 2.66 -20.71 9.11
CA ILE A 361 3.24 -21.27 10.33
C ILE A 361 2.71 -20.53 11.55
N ILE A 362 2.35 -19.25 11.41
CA ILE A 362 1.81 -18.45 12.52
C ILE A 362 0.42 -18.96 12.98
N PHE A 363 -0.27 -19.77 12.17
CA PHE A 363 -1.54 -20.40 12.56
C PHE A 363 -1.43 -21.87 13.00
N MET A 364 -0.22 -22.44 12.98
CA MET A 364 0.06 -23.76 13.54
C MET A 364 0.48 -23.61 15.00
#